data_AF-A0A382K3D8-F1
#
_entry.id   AF-A0A382K3D8-F1
#
_cell.length_a   1.000
_cell.length_b   1.000
_cell.length_c   1.000
_cell.angle_alpha   90.00
_cell.angle_beta   90.00
_cell.angle_gamma   90.00
#
_symmetry.space_group_name_H-M   'P 1'
#
loop_
_entity.id
_entity.type
_entity.pdbx_description
1 polymer ?
#
loop_
_entity_poly.entity_id
_entity_poly.type
_entity_poly.pdbx_seq_one_letter_code
_entity_poly.pdbx_strand_id
1 'polypeptide(L)'
;MMEPIREQVPVSPKDRTLMLAKYIVRGPDQHYHPFINFIETPINDFEKIKEEWQTTSYAKVGRHLDVSDSSIQVNQLKKILRELQKNDIKIIIITNPYHRVLIDSFDDLEISNFETMLKNNANEFNFDTYLFQDKYADLNIWREALHIAIQPEAKIFSDDVLQIILKEIEE
;
A
#
# COMPACT_ATOMS: atom_id res chain seq x y z
N MET A 1 20.50 -32.38 -2.70
CA MET A 1 19.03 -32.21 -2.80
C MET A 1 18.76 -31.60 -4.15
N MET A 2 17.94 -32.24 -4.98
CA MET A 2 17.59 -31.75 -6.32
C MET A 2 16.56 -30.62 -6.19
N GLU A 3 16.77 -29.51 -6.89
CA GLU A 3 15.75 -28.48 -7.06
C GLU A 3 14.49 -29.07 -7.72
N PRO A 4 13.28 -28.57 -7.42
CA PRO A 4 12.07 -29.06 -8.05
C PRO A 4 12.10 -28.75 -9.55
N ILE A 5 11.83 -29.76 -10.38
CA ILE A 5 11.76 -29.70 -11.86
C ILE A 5 10.74 -28.65 -12.39
N ARG A 6 9.98 -28.01 -11.51
CA ARG A 6 8.84 -27.15 -11.84
C ARG A 6 9.22 -25.80 -12.45
N GLU A 7 10.48 -25.37 -12.36
CA GLU A 7 10.92 -24.07 -12.91
C GLU A 7 11.46 -24.12 -14.34
N GLN A 8 11.70 -25.30 -14.94
CA GLN A 8 12.46 -25.36 -16.21
C GLN A 8 11.66 -25.74 -17.46
N VAL A 9 10.40 -26.17 -17.38
CA VAL A 9 9.64 -26.55 -18.58
C VAL A 9 8.18 -26.06 -18.50
N PRO A 10 7.73 -25.20 -19.43
CA PRO A 10 6.32 -24.83 -19.55
C PRO A 10 5.46 -26.06 -19.80
N VAL A 11 4.43 -26.24 -18.99
CA VAL A 11 3.61 -27.46 -18.93
C VAL A 11 2.79 -27.67 -20.21
N SER A 12 2.52 -26.62 -20.97
CA SER A 12 1.82 -26.72 -22.26
C SER A 12 2.26 -25.67 -23.30
N PRO A 13 2.06 -25.96 -24.60
CA PRO A 13 2.26 -24.97 -25.67
C PRO A 13 1.44 -23.69 -25.47
N LYS A 14 0.26 -23.79 -24.85
CA LYS A 14 -0.61 -22.63 -24.56
C LYS A 14 0.02 -21.69 -23.54
N ASP A 15 0.67 -22.24 -22.50
CA ASP A 15 1.35 -21.44 -21.48
C ASP A 15 2.53 -20.65 -22.07
N ARG A 16 3.30 -21.28 -22.98
CA ARG A 16 4.37 -20.58 -23.71
C ARG A 16 3.83 -19.44 -24.57
N THR A 17 2.77 -19.68 -25.33
CA THR A 17 2.17 -18.65 -26.18
C THR A 17 1.65 -17.48 -25.35
N LEU A 18 0.98 -17.75 -24.23
CA LEU A 18 0.47 -16.71 -23.34
C LEU A 18 1.60 -15.91 -22.67
N MET A 19 2.66 -16.58 -22.23
CA MET A 19 3.85 -15.91 -21.68
C MET A 19 4.55 -15.04 -22.73
N LEU A 20 4.74 -15.55 -23.95
CA LEU A 20 5.38 -14.80 -25.04
C LEU A 20 4.57 -13.57 -25.43
N ALA A 21 3.24 -13.72 -25.55
CA ALA A 21 2.35 -12.59 -25.84
C ALA A 21 2.43 -11.53 -24.73
N LYS A 22 2.44 -11.94 -23.45
CA LYS A 22 2.65 -11.02 -22.32
C LYS A 22 3.99 -10.30 -22.41
N TYR A 23 5.08 -11.02 -22.72
CA TYR A 23 6.42 -10.45 -22.88
C TYR A 23 6.48 -9.41 -24.01
N ILE A 24 5.86 -9.70 -25.16
CA ILE A 24 5.83 -8.77 -26.29
C ILE A 24 5.07 -7.49 -25.94
N VAL A 25 3.95 -7.62 -25.21
CA VAL A 25 3.10 -6.48 -24.85
C VAL A 25 3.68 -5.64 -23.71
N ARG A 26 4.34 -6.28 -22.72
CA ARG A 26 4.73 -5.64 -21.46
C ARG A 26 6.24 -5.56 -21.22
N GLY A 27 7.04 -6.20 -22.05
CA GLY A 27 8.50 -6.32 -21.87
C GLY A 27 8.90 -7.48 -20.94
N PRO A 28 10.20 -7.61 -20.62
CA PRO A 28 10.71 -8.55 -19.63
C PRO A 28 10.23 -8.14 -18.22
N ASP A 29 9.00 -8.51 -17.88
CA ASP A 29 8.47 -8.25 -16.53
C ASP A 29 9.06 -9.22 -15.52
N GLN A 30 9.41 -8.67 -14.35
CA GLN A 30 9.67 -9.43 -13.13
C GLN A 30 8.52 -10.42 -12.88
N HIS A 31 8.83 -11.58 -12.28
CA HIS A 31 7.91 -12.70 -12.06
C HIS A 31 6.62 -12.31 -11.30
N TYR A 32 5.65 -11.71 -11.99
CA TYR A 32 4.31 -11.49 -11.46
C TYR A 32 3.46 -12.72 -11.74
N HIS A 33 3.46 -13.63 -10.78
CA HIS A 33 2.50 -14.72 -10.73
C HIS A 33 1.10 -14.11 -10.51
N PRO A 34 0.08 -14.49 -11.32
CA PRO A 34 -1.29 -13.98 -11.18
C PRO A 34 -1.95 -14.39 -9.85
N PHE A 35 -1.32 -15.32 -9.13
CA PHE A 35 -1.57 -15.59 -7.72
C PHE A 35 -0.32 -15.14 -6.96
N ILE A 36 -0.43 -14.07 -6.19
CA ILE A 36 0.68 -13.59 -5.37
C ILE A 36 0.86 -14.62 -4.25
N ASN A 37 1.87 -15.48 -4.39
CA ASN A 37 2.35 -16.28 -3.28
C ASN A 37 3.13 -15.34 -2.37
N PHE A 38 2.46 -14.82 -1.34
CA PHE A 38 3.13 -14.05 -0.31
C PHE A 38 4.00 -15.00 0.51
N ILE A 39 5.30 -14.73 0.53
CA ILE A 39 6.22 -15.41 1.44
C ILE A 39 6.02 -14.79 2.81
N GLU A 40 5.83 -15.62 3.83
CA GLU A 40 5.71 -15.15 5.19
C GLU A 40 6.94 -14.32 5.59
N THR A 41 6.69 -13.20 6.26
CA THR A 41 7.76 -12.32 6.73
C THR A 41 7.73 -12.23 8.25
N PRO A 42 8.90 -12.09 8.90
CA PRO A 42 8.96 -12.01 10.35
C PRO A 42 8.24 -10.76 10.86
N ILE A 43 7.65 -10.88 12.06
CA ILE A 43 7.37 -9.73 12.92
C ILE A 43 8.69 -9.39 13.61
N ASN A 44 9.08 -8.13 13.52
CA ASN A 44 10.27 -7.61 14.18
C ASN A 44 9.86 -6.79 15.41
N ASP A 45 10.70 -6.82 16.45
CA ASP A 45 10.50 -5.96 17.61
C ASP A 45 10.79 -4.49 17.29
N PHE A 46 10.31 -3.61 18.17
CA PHE A 46 10.42 -2.17 18.02
C PHE A 46 11.87 -1.69 17.85
N GLU A 47 12.82 -2.22 18.62
CA GLU A 47 14.21 -1.75 18.58
C GLU A 47 14.88 -2.12 17.26
N LYS A 48 14.63 -3.33 16.75
CA LYS A 48 15.09 -3.72 15.42
C LYS A 48 14.52 -2.82 14.33
N ILE A 49 13.21 -2.56 14.35
CA ILE A 49 12.57 -1.69 13.35
C ILE A 49 13.13 -0.26 13.43
N LYS A 50 13.36 0.24 14.64
CA LYS A 50 13.94 1.56 14.89
C LYS A 50 15.37 1.67 14.37
N GLU A 51 16.21 0.68 14.64
CA GLU A 51 17.58 0.63 14.11
C GLU A 51 17.56 0.62 12.58
N GLU A 52 16.77 -0.27 11.97
CA GLU A 52 16.63 -0.35 10.52
C GLU A 52 16.16 0.98 9.92
N TRP A 53 15.13 1.61 10.49
CA TRP A 53 14.60 2.91 10.04
C TRP A 53 15.67 4.01 10.04
N GLN A 54 16.47 4.11 11.10
CA GLN A 54 17.53 5.11 11.23
C GLN A 54 18.65 4.95 10.18
N THR A 55 18.85 3.74 9.66
CA THR A 55 19.82 3.52 8.57
C THR A 55 19.32 4.08 7.23
N THR A 56 18.00 4.20 7.04
CA THR A 56 17.39 4.60 5.78
C THR A 56 17.74 6.05 5.39
N SER A 57 17.76 6.32 4.09
CA SER A 57 17.85 7.70 3.58
C SER A 57 16.59 8.51 3.88
N TYR A 58 15.46 7.85 4.14
CA TYR A 58 14.19 8.49 4.48
C TYR A 58 14.24 9.13 5.87
N ALA A 59 14.79 8.44 6.87
CA ALA A 59 14.97 9.01 8.22
C ALA A 59 15.98 10.18 8.27
N LYS A 60 16.88 10.27 7.28
CA LYS A 60 17.97 11.27 7.24
C LYS A 60 17.61 12.55 6.49
N VAL A 61 16.62 12.47 5.61
CA VAL A 61 16.15 13.62 4.84
C VAL A 61 14.80 13.99 5.45
N GLY A 62 14.75 15.07 6.23
CA GLY A 62 13.49 15.60 6.76
C GLY A 62 12.58 15.98 5.59
N ARG A 63 11.73 15.03 5.18
CA ARG A 63 10.83 15.21 4.05
C ARG A 63 9.55 15.83 4.56
N HIS A 64 9.33 17.06 4.14
CA HIS A 64 8.06 17.72 4.36
C HIS A 64 7.02 17.19 3.36
N LEU A 65 5.81 16.90 3.84
CA LEU A 65 4.71 16.51 2.96
C LEU A 65 3.99 17.76 2.42
N ASP A 66 4.26 18.13 1.17
CA ASP A 66 3.48 19.18 0.49
C ASP A 66 2.11 18.66 0.06
N VAL A 67 1.09 19.05 0.82
CA VAL A 67 -0.33 18.76 0.57
C VAL A 67 -1.12 19.97 0.07
N SER A 68 -0.42 21.03 -0.36
CA SER A 68 -1.06 22.22 -0.93
C SER A 68 -1.67 21.94 -2.30
N ASP A 69 -2.54 22.83 -2.78
CA ASP A 69 -3.07 22.77 -4.15
C ASP A 69 -2.01 23.01 -5.24
N SER A 70 -0.81 23.49 -4.89
CA SER A 70 0.34 23.54 -5.81
C SER A 70 1.09 22.21 -5.91
N SER A 71 0.85 21.27 -5.00
CA SER A 71 1.50 19.95 -4.99
C SER A 71 1.16 19.18 -6.26
N ILE A 72 2.19 18.64 -6.92
CA ILE A 72 2.00 17.80 -8.12
C ILE A 72 1.19 16.55 -7.74
N GLN A 73 1.49 15.95 -6.59
CA GLN A 73 0.84 14.74 -6.10
C GLN A 73 -0.65 14.97 -5.84
N VAL A 74 -1.01 16.07 -5.15
CA VAL A 74 -2.41 16.43 -4.89
C VAL A 74 -3.15 16.69 -6.21
N ASN A 75 -2.53 17.42 -7.13
CA ASN A 75 -3.14 17.68 -8.43
C ASN A 75 -3.35 16.41 -9.28
N GLN A 76 -2.44 15.43 -9.18
CA GLN A 76 -2.62 14.14 -9.86
C GLN A 76 -3.71 13.30 -9.20
N LEU A 77 -3.81 13.27 -7.87
CA LEU A 77 -4.92 12.64 -7.17
C LEU A 77 -6.26 13.21 -7.65
N LYS A 78 -6.41 14.54 -7.67
CA LYS A 78 -7.62 15.21 -8.16
C LYS A 78 -7.95 14.83 -9.61
N LYS A 79 -6.95 14.67 -10.48
CA LYS A 79 -7.18 14.20 -11.86
C LYS A 79 -7.72 12.78 -11.91
N ILE A 80 -7.15 11.87 -11.12
CA ILE A 80 -7.64 10.47 -11.03
C ILE A 80 -9.08 10.46 -10.52
N LEU A 81 -9.38 11.19 -9.45
CA LEU A 81 -10.72 11.28 -8.87
C LEU A 81 -11.75 11.80 -9.87
N ARG A 82 -11.42 12.85 -10.63
CA ARG A 82 -12.28 13.38 -11.70
C ARG A 82 -12.57 12.36 -12.78
N GLU A 83 -11.56 11.62 -13.23
CA GLU A 83 -11.76 10.59 -14.25
C GLU A 83 -12.61 9.43 -13.74
N LEU A 84 -12.40 8.98 -12.50
CA LEU A 84 -13.20 7.92 -11.89
C LEU A 84 -14.67 8.36 -11.72
N GLN A 85 -14.93 9.56 -11.20
CA GLN A 85 -16.28 10.11 -11.07
C GLN A 85 -17.01 10.26 -12.42
N LYS A 86 -16.32 10.75 -13.46
CA LYS A 86 -16.92 10.87 -14.81
C LYS A 86 -17.40 9.53 -15.36
N ASN A 87 -16.81 8.42 -14.91
CA ASN A 87 -17.18 7.07 -15.30
C ASN A 87 -18.11 6.38 -14.29
N ASP A 88 -18.71 7.15 -13.37
CA ASP A 88 -19.66 6.65 -12.35
C ASP A 88 -19.07 5.54 -11.47
N ILE A 89 -17.77 5.65 -11.15
CA ILE A 89 -17.07 4.70 -10.29
C ILE A 89 -17.11 5.22 -8.85
N LYS A 90 -17.73 4.45 -7.93
CA LYS A 90 -17.68 4.71 -6.48
C LYS A 90 -16.24 4.60 -5.98
N ILE A 91 -15.82 5.57 -5.17
CA ILE A 91 -14.46 5.68 -4.66
C ILE A 91 -14.49 5.64 -3.13
N ILE A 92 -13.55 4.91 -2.56
CA ILE A 92 -13.15 5.02 -1.15
C ILE A 92 -11.64 5.24 -1.09
N ILE A 93 -11.17 6.00 -0.11
CA ILE A 93 -9.74 6.17 0.15
C ILE A 93 -9.41 5.60 1.53
N ILE A 94 -8.44 4.70 1.57
CA ILE A 94 -7.89 4.14 2.80
C ILE A 94 -6.42 4.58 2.86
N THR A 95 -6.00 5.22 3.96
CA THR A 95 -4.59 5.57 4.13
C THR A 95 -3.80 4.33 4.55
N ASN A 96 -2.53 4.24 4.16
CA ASN A 96 -1.69 3.13 4.63
C ASN A 96 -1.37 3.33 6.12
N PRO A 97 -1.46 2.27 6.94
CA PRO A 97 -0.96 2.31 8.29
C PRO A 97 0.57 2.34 8.31
N TYR A 98 1.15 2.94 9.33
CA TYR A 98 2.60 2.97 9.55
C TYR A 98 2.95 2.59 10.99
N HIS A 99 4.16 2.04 11.18
CA HIS A 99 4.68 1.75 12.50
C HIS A 99 4.95 3.05 13.28
N ARG A 100 4.87 2.98 14.62
CA ARG A 100 5.12 4.11 15.53
C ARG A 100 6.39 4.89 15.21
N VAL A 101 7.49 4.20 14.89
CA VAL A 101 8.78 4.81 14.52
C VAL A 101 8.68 5.79 13.34
N LEU A 102 7.82 5.52 12.36
CA LEU A 102 7.62 6.40 11.22
C LEU A 102 6.64 7.52 11.56
N ILE A 103 5.54 7.21 12.24
CA ILE A 103 4.55 8.23 12.65
C ILE A 103 5.21 9.32 13.50
N ASP A 104 6.04 8.93 14.47
CA ASP A 104 6.74 9.86 15.36
C ASP A 104 7.83 10.69 14.65
N SER A 105 8.10 10.42 13.37
CA SER A 105 9.05 11.20 12.55
C SER A 105 8.42 12.37 11.80
N PHE A 106 7.09 12.47 11.80
CA PHE A 106 6.34 13.58 11.19
C PHE A 106 5.91 14.60 12.23
N ASP A 107 5.81 15.87 11.84
CA ASP A 107 5.21 16.89 12.71
C ASP A 107 3.68 16.69 12.78
N ASP A 108 3.07 16.89 13.96
CA ASP A 108 1.60 16.82 14.14
C ASP A 108 0.85 17.71 13.14
N LEU A 109 1.44 18.87 12.81
CA LEU A 109 0.87 19.80 11.83
C LEU A 109 0.85 19.20 10.42
N GLU A 110 1.87 18.42 10.03
CA GLU A 110 1.89 17.74 8.73
C GLU A 110 0.82 16.68 8.64
N ILE A 111 0.65 15.86 9.68
CA ILE A 111 -0.40 14.85 9.76
C ILE A 111 -1.78 15.54 9.67
N SER A 112 -2.00 16.59 10.46
CA SER A 112 -3.24 17.37 10.44
C SER A 112 -3.51 17.99 9.07
N ASN A 113 -2.49 18.52 8.39
CA ASN A 113 -2.63 19.09 7.05
C ASN A 113 -3.00 18.01 6.02
N PHE A 114 -2.38 16.83 6.09
CA PHE A 114 -2.69 15.70 5.21
C PHE A 114 -4.13 15.23 5.38
N GLU A 115 -4.58 15.04 6.61
CA GLU A 115 -5.96 14.65 6.89
C GLU A 115 -6.96 15.71 6.41
N THR A 116 -6.64 16.99 6.61
CA THR A 116 -7.48 18.10 6.15
C THR A 116 -7.58 18.12 4.63
N MET A 117 -6.45 17.90 3.93
CA MET A 117 -6.44 17.79 2.47
C MET A 117 -7.36 16.64 2.01
N LEU A 118 -7.27 15.45 2.63
CA LEU A 118 -8.16 14.33 2.30
C LEU A 118 -9.63 14.66 2.56
N LYS A 119 -9.95 15.24 3.72
CA LYS A 119 -11.33 15.63 4.09
C LYS A 119 -11.92 16.65 3.11
N ASN A 120 -11.14 17.65 2.69
CA ASN A 120 -11.59 18.64 1.71
C ASN A 120 -11.89 18.01 0.35
N ASN A 121 -11.02 17.10 -0.12
CA ASN A 121 -11.24 16.37 -1.35
C ASN A 121 -12.40 15.38 -1.24
N ALA A 122 -12.60 14.73 -0.09
CA ALA A 122 -13.72 13.84 0.16
C ALA A 122 -15.06 14.56 -0.04
N ASN A 123 -15.17 15.80 0.44
CA ASN A 123 -16.35 16.64 0.23
C ASN A 123 -16.51 17.09 -1.24
N GLU A 124 -15.41 17.44 -1.93
CA GLU A 124 -15.44 17.86 -3.35
C GLU A 124 -15.82 16.69 -4.28
N PHE A 125 -15.28 15.50 -4.01
CA PHE A 125 -15.37 14.33 -4.88
C PHE A 125 -16.32 13.23 -4.35
N ASN A 126 -17.05 13.49 -3.27
CA ASN A 126 -18.03 12.59 -2.67
C ASN A 126 -17.51 11.16 -2.48
N PHE A 127 -16.41 11.00 -1.73
CA PHE A 127 -15.85 9.70 -1.37
C PHE A 127 -15.66 9.60 0.15
N ASP A 128 -15.75 8.38 0.68
CA ASP A 128 -15.45 8.10 2.08
C ASP A 128 -13.96 7.90 2.32
N THR A 129 -13.49 8.36 3.48
CA THR A 129 -12.08 8.26 3.88
C THR A 129 -11.93 7.45 5.17
N TYR A 130 -11.05 6.46 5.14
CA TYR A 130 -10.67 5.64 6.28
C TYR A 130 -9.21 5.91 6.65
N LEU A 131 -9.00 6.64 7.74
CA LEU A 131 -7.67 7.07 8.22
C LEU A 131 -7.04 5.99 9.10
N PHE A 132 -6.09 5.24 8.57
CA PHE A 132 -5.41 4.13 9.24
C PHE A 132 -3.95 4.42 9.60
N GLN A 133 -3.41 5.60 9.27
CA GLN A 133 -1.98 5.92 9.40
C GLN A 133 -1.37 5.53 10.76
N ASP A 134 -2.08 5.79 11.87
CA ASP A 134 -1.63 5.51 13.23
C ASP A 134 -2.42 4.37 13.92
N LYS A 135 -3.49 3.87 13.28
CA LYS A 135 -4.46 2.92 13.87
C LYS A 135 -3.82 1.65 14.43
N TYR A 136 -2.75 1.16 13.79
CA TYR A 136 -2.05 -0.07 14.20
C TYR A 136 -0.59 0.20 14.64
N ALA A 137 -0.22 1.46 14.86
CA ALA A 137 1.17 1.87 15.06
C ALA A 137 1.84 1.16 16.25
N ASP A 138 1.07 0.85 17.30
CA ASP A 138 1.55 0.25 18.55
C ASP A 138 1.39 -1.28 18.61
N LEU A 139 0.87 -1.91 17.56
CA LEU A 139 0.68 -3.36 17.53
C LEU A 139 1.98 -4.09 17.16
N ASN A 140 2.20 -5.27 17.73
CA ASN A 140 3.34 -6.13 17.38
C ASN A 140 3.05 -6.96 16.12
N ILE A 141 2.86 -6.30 14.98
CA ILE A 141 2.51 -6.94 13.69
C ILE A 141 3.43 -6.51 12.53
N TRP A 142 4.46 -5.71 12.81
CA TRP A 142 5.23 -5.02 11.78
C TRP A 142 6.45 -5.83 11.32
N ARG A 143 6.71 -5.78 10.02
CA ARG A 143 7.98 -6.24 9.45
C ARG A 143 9.01 -5.13 9.57
N GLU A 144 8.67 -3.94 9.12
CA GLU A 144 9.49 -2.74 9.29
C GLU A 144 8.57 -1.50 9.31
N ALA A 145 9.16 -0.30 9.26
CA ALA A 145 8.44 0.94 9.51
C ALA A 145 7.28 1.22 8.54
N LEU A 146 7.37 0.71 7.31
CA LEU A 146 6.41 0.96 6.23
C LEU A 146 5.41 -0.19 5.97
N HIS A 147 5.73 -1.42 6.36
CA HIS A 147 4.96 -2.61 6.01
C HIS A 147 4.66 -3.50 7.21
N ILE A 148 3.39 -3.89 7.32
CA ILE A 148 2.91 -4.96 8.19
C ILE A 148 3.50 -6.29 7.72
N ALA A 149 3.80 -7.19 8.66
CA ALA A 149 4.30 -8.51 8.37
C ALA A 149 3.25 -9.37 7.67
N ILE A 150 3.68 -10.18 6.71
CA ILE A 150 2.87 -11.20 6.07
C ILE A 150 2.90 -12.44 6.96
N GLN A 151 1.91 -12.60 7.84
CA GLN A 151 1.66 -13.85 8.58
C GLN A 151 0.23 -13.86 9.13
N PRO A 152 -0.33 -15.04 9.47
CA PRO A 152 -1.70 -15.16 9.97
C PRO A 152 -2.03 -14.26 11.18
N GLU A 153 -1.06 -14.00 12.05
CA GLU A 153 -1.17 -13.19 13.26
C GLU A 153 -1.25 -11.68 12.97
N ALA A 154 -0.78 -11.24 11.80
CA ALA A 154 -0.69 -9.85 11.39
C ALA A 154 -1.79 -9.42 10.39
N LYS A 155 -2.77 -10.29 10.14
CA LYS A 155 -3.82 -10.07 9.12
C LYS A 155 -4.87 -9.00 9.47
N ILE A 156 -4.83 -8.42 10.67
CA ILE A 156 -5.87 -7.50 11.17
C ILE A 156 -6.15 -6.33 10.20
N PHE A 157 -5.11 -5.77 9.57
CA PHE A 157 -5.28 -4.73 8.57
C PHE A 157 -6.06 -5.22 7.34
N SER A 158 -5.73 -6.41 6.83
CA SER A 158 -6.42 -7.00 5.69
C SER A 158 -7.87 -7.37 6.02
N ASP A 159 -8.11 -7.90 7.22
CA ASP A 159 -9.46 -8.21 7.71
C ASP A 159 -10.31 -6.93 7.79
N ASP A 160 -9.77 -5.84 8.33
CA ASP A 160 -10.47 -4.55 8.43
C ASP A 160 -10.74 -3.91 7.04
N VAL A 161 -9.78 -3.97 6.12
CA VAL A 161 -9.99 -3.51 4.73
C VAL A 161 -11.07 -4.35 4.04
N LEU A 162 -11.08 -5.67 4.25
CA LEU A 162 -12.13 -6.55 3.72
C LEU A 162 -13.51 -6.14 4.27
N GLN A 163 -13.62 -5.86 5.56
CA GLN A 163 -14.89 -5.39 6.15
C GLN A 163 -15.36 -4.07 5.55
N ILE A 164 -14.45 -3.13 5.29
CA ILE A 164 -14.80 -1.88 4.59
C ILE A 164 -15.33 -2.21 3.19
N ILE A 165 -14.62 -3.02 2.41
CA ILE A 165 -15.06 -3.37 1.04
C ILE A 165 -16.43 -4.04 1.07
N LEU A 166 -16.67 -4.98 1.98
CA LEU A 166 -17.97 -5.66 2.10
C LEU A 166 -19.09 -4.69 2.44
N LYS A 167 -18.87 -3.79 3.41
CA LYS A 167 -19.82 -2.73 3.78
C LYS A 167 -20.19 -1.86 2.57
N GLU A 168 -19.20 -1.46 1.77
CA GLU A 168 -19.41 -0.56 0.64
C GLU A 168 -20.10 -1.20 -0.57
N ILE A 169 -20.09 -2.54 -0.66
CA ILE A 169 -20.80 -3.33 -1.68
C ILE A 169 -22.25 -3.61 -1.27
N GLU A 170 -22.54 -3.67 0.03
CA GLU A 170 -23.89 -3.91 0.55
C GLU A 170 -24.78 -2.65 0.56
N GLU A 171 -24.18 -1.45 0.51
CA GLU A 171 -24.84 -0.14 0.39
C GLU A 171 -25.24 0.22 -1.05
#